data_AF-A0A8J5PGS7-F1
#
_entry.id   AF-A0A8J5PGS7-F1
#
_cell.length_a   1.000
_cell.length_b   1.000
_cell.length_c   1.000
_cell.angle_alpha   90.00
_cell.angle_beta   90.00
_cell.angle_gamma   90.00
#
_symmetry.space_group_name_H-M   'P 1'
#
loop_
_entity.id
_entity.type
_entity.pdbx_description
1 polymer ?
#
loop_
_entity_poly.entity_id
_entity_poly.type
_entity_poly.pdbx_seq_one_letter_code
_entity_poly.pdbx_strand_id
1 'polypeptide(L)'
;MSDAPVSAFDPVFWLHHCNIDCPLAMWQALNWGSWFGEPEFLKGTGKVEDKTQDDDLLPFHAIETEDPKAGYWTSRQIRDWTKLGYQYDDLRPRPDAILPGGDLDEEQFKLDLEAHIQKIYPSTQIYYEALLKDDIVPNKKFFGPHNTDNKTWNDYLINVIYDRYALNGSSYTIQFWLGGDGEDRDTTFRDRENLIGQVYSFAGLEPTVESCSNCASQKDKKVLSRARVLLTIPIISQALDQRFQHIDSTTTDQVEHYLANHLPWRFVQIGGKVKPATDFPHTTISVLKGTGRRQATDAALPPIYADYRPLYKPTEQKVCGVKEGEGLLGVPENLNFRTFKD
;
A
#
# COMPACT_ATOMS: atom_id res chain seq x y z
N MET A 1 -4.34 20.76 -3.23
CA MET A 1 -3.91 19.50 -2.60
C MET A 1 -2.96 18.60 -3.39
N SER A 2 -2.80 18.71 -4.72
CA SER A 2 -1.96 17.78 -5.50
C SER A 2 -0.49 18.21 -5.69
N ASP A 3 -0.09 19.35 -5.13
CA ASP A 3 1.24 19.91 -5.34
C ASP A 3 1.89 20.24 -4.00
N ALA A 4 3.04 19.64 -3.71
CA ALA A 4 3.66 19.70 -2.38
C ALA A 4 3.89 21.13 -1.85
N PRO A 5 4.47 22.08 -2.61
CA PRO A 5 4.79 23.43 -2.13
C PRO A 5 3.57 24.25 -1.70
N VAL A 6 2.37 23.92 -2.19
CA VAL A 6 1.14 24.68 -1.90
C VAL A 6 0.04 23.84 -1.25
N SER A 7 0.29 22.56 -0.97
CA SER A 7 -0.71 21.64 -0.44
C SER A 7 -1.28 22.09 0.90
N ALA A 8 -0.43 22.60 1.80
CA ALA A 8 -0.81 23.02 3.16
C ALA A 8 -1.69 24.28 3.24
N PHE A 9 -1.82 25.04 2.14
CA PHE A 9 -2.72 26.22 2.11
C PHE A 9 -4.20 25.83 1.99
N ASP A 10 -4.50 24.64 1.49
CA ASP A 10 -5.87 24.14 1.43
C ASP A 10 -6.24 23.52 2.79
N PRO A 11 -7.29 24.00 3.49
CA PRO A 11 -7.62 23.53 4.84
C PRO A 11 -7.83 22.02 4.97
N VAL A 12 -8.23 21.33 3.89
CA VAL A 12 -8.41 19.88 3.91
C VAL A 12 -7.09 19.13 4.13
N PHE A 13 -5.94 19.77 3.88
CA PHE A 13 -4.61 19.24 4.18
C PHE A 13 -4.49 18.77 5.62
N TRP A 14 -4.94 19.60 6.57
CA TRP A 14 -4.79 19.32 8.00
C TRP A 14 -5.72 18.18 8.44
N LEU A 15 -6.92 18.10 7.86
CA LEU A 15 -7.84 16.98 8.11
C LEU A 15 -7.30 15.67 7.53
N HIS A 16 -6.72 15.72 6.32
CA HIS A 16 -6.06 14.59 5.71
C HIS A 16 -4.91 14.09 6.58
N HIS A 17 -3.99 14.96 7.00
CA HIS A 17 -2.85 14.59 7.82
C HIS A 17 -3.25 14.13 9.24
N CYS A 18 -4.34 14.65 9.82
CA CYS A 18 -4.90 14.11 11.05
C CYS A 18 -5.35 12.64 10.88
N ASN A 19 -5.91 12.31 9.72
CA ASN A 19 -6.26 10.93 9.35
C ASN A 19 -5.08 10.12 8.80
N ILE A 20 -3.89 10.69 8.62
CA ILE A 20 -2.65 9.93 8.38
C ILE A 20 -2.02 9.54 9.73
N ASP A 21 -2.08 10.44 10.71
CA ASP A 21 -1.61 10.19 12.08
C ASP A 21 -2.44 9.11 12.79
N CYS A 22 -3.77 9.06 12.56
CA CYS A 22 -4.62 8.03 13.18
C CYS A 22 -4.25 6.58 12.78
N PRO A 23 -4.14 6.20 11.49
CA PRO A 23 -3.63 4.89 11.09
C PRO A 23 -2.18 4.63 11.52
N LEU A 24 -1.34 5.66 11.61
CA LEU A 24 0.01 5.52 12.17
C LEU A 24 -0.06 5.12 13.65
N ALA A 25 -0.90 5.78 14.46
CA ALA A 25 -1.13 5.45 15.86
C ALA A 25 -1.70 4.03 16.03
N MET A 26 -2.68 3.64 15.19
CA MET A 26 -3.19 2.26 15.15
C MET A 26 -2.10 1.24 14.82
N TRP A 27 -1.27 1.53 13.82
CA TRP A 27 -0.14 0.67 13.46
C TRP A 27 0.89 0.59 14.60
N GLN A 28 1.23 1.71 15.24
CA GLN A 28 2.17 1.76 16.37
C GLN A 28 1.65 0.95 17.57
N ALA A 29 0.35 1.03 17.88
CA ALA A 29 -0.27 0.27 18.95
C ALA A 29 -0.14 -1.26 18.74
N LEU A 30 -0.32 -1.71 17.50
CA LEU A 30 -0.15 -3.12 17.13
C LEU A 30 1.33 -3.53 16.99
N ASN A 31 2.22 -2.60 16.67
CA ASN A 31 3.63 -2.87 16.32
C ASN A 31 4.61 -2.06 17.19
N TRP A 32 4.35 -1.95 18.49
CA TRP A 32 5.11 -1.05 19.37
C TRP A 32 6.62 -1.28 19.30
N GLY A 33 7.09 -2.53 19.18
CA GLY A 33 8.52 -2.83 19.02
C GLY A 33 9.17 -2.24 17.76
N SER A 34 8.40 -1.93 16.73
CA SER A 34 8.86 -1.40 15.45
C SER A 34 8.89 0.14 15.43
N TRP A 35 10.03 0.72 15.82
CA TRP A 35 10.23 2.17 15.79
C TRP A 35 11.66 2.53 15.37
N PHE A 36 11.83 3.11 14.17
CA PHE A 36 13.14 3.46 13.59
C PHE A 36 14.17 2.31 13.55
N GLY A 37 13.70 1.06 13.59
CA GLY A 37 14.55 -0.11 13.34
C GLY A 37 14.75 -0.30 11.84
N GLU A 38 15.99 -0.54 11.42
CA GLU A 38 16.29 -0.90 10.03
C GLU A 38 15.80 -2.34 9.76
N PRO A 39 14.91 -2.58 8.79
CA PRO A 39 14.53 -3.92 8.42
C PRO A 39 15.74 -4.70 7.90
N GLU A 40 15.85 -5.98 8.25
CA GLU A 40 17.01 -6.81 7.86
C GLU A 40 17.28 -6.78 6.34
N PHE A 41 16.22 -6.85 5.52
CA PHE A 41 16.31 -6.82 4.06
C PHE A 41 16.81 -5.47 3.48
N LEU A 42 16.84 -4.40 4.28
CA LEU A 42 17.38 -3.11 3.89
C LEU A 42 18.81 -2.87 4.37
N LYS A 43 19.32 -3.69 5.30
CA LYS A 43 20.66 -3.52 5.88
C LYS A 43 21.72 -3.46 4.80
N GLY A 44 22.44 -2.34 4.74
CA GLY A 44 23.53 -2.10 3.78
C GLY A 44 23.08 -1.90 2.32
N THR A 45 21.77 -1.82 2.05
CA THR A 45 21.23 -1.52 0.71
C THR A 45 20.96 -0.03 0.51
N GLY A 46 20.91 0.74 1.60
CA GLY A 46 20.64 2.18 1.61
C GLY A 46 21.72 2.95 0.83
N LYS A 47 21.28 3.73 -0.16
CA LYS A 47 22.16 4.68 -0.86
C LYS A 47 22.30 5.99 -0.09
N VAL A 48 21.28 6.34 0.67
CA VAL A 48 21.22 7.52 1.55
C VAL A 48 21.14 7.01 2.97
N GLU A 49 21.79 7.71 3.90
CA GLU A 49 21.67 7.43 5.33
C GLU A 49 20.28 7.82 5.79
N ASP A 50 19.58 6.88 6.42
CA ASP A 50 18.24 7.12 6.96
C ASP A 50 18.33 8.00 8.20
N LYS A 51 17.30 8.85 8.37
CA LYS A 51 17.14 9.63 9.58
C LYS A 51 16.84 8.71 10.77
N THR A 52 17.42 9.03 11.90
CA THR A 52 17.25 8.35 13.17
C THR A 52 16.09 8.96 13.96
N GLN A 53 15.67 8.27 15.01
CA GLN A 53 14.62 8.79 15.91
C GLN A 53 15.06 10.03 16.71
N ASP A 54 16.36 10.34 16.71
CA ASP A 54 16.99 11.43 17.47
C ASP A 54 17.29 12.66 16.60
N ASP A 55 17.03 12.59 15.28
CA ASP A 55 17.15 13.75 14.40
C ASP A 55 16.06 14.79 14.69
N ASP A 56 16.44 16.07 14.57
CA ASP A 56 15.56 17.21 14.78
C ASP A 56 14.43 17.28 13.74
N LEU A 57 13.19 17.38 14.23
CA LEU A 57 12.00 17.66 13.42
C LEU A 57 11.85 19.17 13.25
N LEU A 58 12.69 19.76 12.40
CA LEU A 58 12.63 21.18 12.10
C LEU A 58 11.29 21.56 11.44
N PRO A 59 10.74 22.76 11.72
CA PRO A 59 11.20 23.79 12.65
C PRO A 59 10.48 23.73 14.01
N PHE A 60 10.05 22.56 14.47
CA PHE A 60 9.15 22.43 15.62
C PHE A 60 9.92 22.38 16.95
N HIS A 61 9.87 23.43 17.77
CA HIS A 61 10.48 23.47 19.10
C HIS A 61 9.62 22.76 20.16
N ALA A 62 10.26 21.93 20.99
CA ALA A 62 9.69 21.23 22.13
C ALA A 62 9.80 22.02 23.44
N ILE A 63 10.79 22.91 23.52
CA ILE A 63 11.05 23.76 24.68
C ILE A 63 11.31 25.19 24.23
N GLU A 64 11.00 26.14 25.10
CA GLU A 64 11.42 27.54 24.92
C GLU A 64 12.93 27.66 25.17
N THR A 65 13.66 28.27 24.23
CA THR A 65 15.12 28.41 24.27
C THR A 65 15.54 29.70 23.57
N GLU A 66 16.58 30.34 24.10
CA GLU A 66 17.21 31.51 23.45
C GLU A 66 18.11 31.11 22.27
N ASP A 67 18.57 29.85 22.23
CA ASP A 67 19.31 29.32 21.07
C ASP A 67 18.32 28.81 20.01
N PRO A 68 18.22 29.46 18.85
CA PRO A 68 17.31 29.05 17.78
C PRO A 68 17.68 27.69 17.17
N LYS A 69 18.86 27.13 17.45
CA LYS A 69 19.30 25.83 16.93
C LYS A 69 19.07 24.68 17.92
N ALA A 70 18.57 24.95 19.12
CA ALA A 70 18.36 23.95 20.15
C ALA A 70 16.88 23.67 20.38
N GLY A 71 16.58 22.58 21.09
CA GLY A 71 15.26 22.35 21.66
C GLY A 71 14.17 21.90 20.68
N TYR A 72 14.54 21.30 19.55
CA TYR A 72 13.58 20.74 18.59
C TYR A 72 12.93 19.45 19.10
N TRP A 73 11.71 19.18 18.63
CA TRP A 73 11.10 17.86 18.77
C TRP A 73 11.91 16.81 18.02
N THR A 74 11.99 15.62 18.57
CA THR A 74 12.51 14.43 17.88
C THR A 74 11.43 13.37 17.79
N SER A 75 11.58 12.44 16.84
CA SER A 75 10.63 11.33 16.68
C SER A 75 10.54 10.50 17.96
N ARG A 76 11.65 10.32 18.70
CA ARG A 76 11.65 9.63 20.01
C ARG A 76 10.68 10.28 21.01
N GLN A 77 10.62 11.61 21.05
CA GLN A 77 9.80 12.33 22.02
C GLN A 77 8.29 12.22 21.72
N ILE A 78 7.94 12.14 20.43
CA ILE A 78 6.54 12.09 19.97
C ILE A 78 6.03 10.68 19.68
N ARG A 79 6.81 9.63 19.97
CA ARG A 79 6.38 8.24 19.76
C ARG A 79 5.07 7.92 20.48
N ASP A 80 4.90 8.47 21.68
CA ASP A 80 3.64 8.42 22.43
C ASP A 80 2.88 9.73 22.17
N TRP A 81 1.97 9.71 21.21
CA TRP A 81 1.17 10.86 20.81
C TRP A 81 0.29 11.40 21.94
N THR A 82 -0.07 10.57 22.93
CA THR A 82 -0.94 10.99 24.03
C THR A 82 -0.30 12.06 24.91
N LYS A 83 1.04 12.12 24.93
CA LYS A 83 1.81 13.18 25.61
C LYS A 83 1.63 14.55 24.98
N LEU A 84 1.14 14.62 23.75
CA LEU A 84 0.80 15.86 23.05
C LEU A 84 -0.64 16.34 23.38
N GLY A 85 -1.35 15.63 24.26
CA GLY A 85 -2.65 16.06 24.78
C GLY A 85 -3.85 15.66 23.92
N TYR A 86 -3.71 14.67 23.04
CA TYR A 86 -4.80 14.13 22.22
C TYR A 86 -4.86 12.60 22.21
N GLN A 87 -6.02 12.06 21.83
CA GLN A 87 -6.25 10.62 21.64
C GLN A 87 -7.34 10.40 20.58
N TYR A 88 -7.23 9.30 19.84
CA TYR A 88 -8.24 8.85 18.89
C TYR A 88 -9.26 7.92 19.55
N ASP A 89 -10.53 8.06 19.19
CA ASP A 89 -11.60 7.22 19.70
C ASP A 89 -11.40 5.74 19.32
N ASP A 90 -10.83 5.47 18.14
CA ASP A 90 -10.47 4.13 17.64
C ASP A 90 -9.44 3.40 18.51
N LEU A 91 -8.69 4.14 19.34
CA LEU A 91 -7.61 3.66 20.19
C LEU A 91 -7.96 3.65 21.68
N ARG A 92 -9.21 3.95 22.03
CA ARG A 92 -9.68 3.85 23.42
C ARG A 92 -9.88 2.38 23.81
N PRO A 93 -9.23 1.90 24.89
CA PRO A 93 -9.47 0.57 25.38
C PRO A 93 -10.93 0.37 25.75
N ARG A 94 -11.47 -0.80 25.41
CA ARG A 94 -12.79 -1.21 25.87
C ARG A 94 -12.74 -1.66 27.33
N PRO A 95 -13.87 -1.66 28.06
CA PRO A 95 -13.89 -2.03 29.48
C PRO A 95 -13.32 -3.43 29.78
N ASP A 96 -13.46 -4.38 28.84
CA ASP A 96 -12.93 -5.75 28.92
C ASP A 96 -11.41 -5.84 28.75
N ALA A 97 -10.79 -4.83 28.13
CA ALA A 97 -9.34 -4.69 28.07
C ALA A 97 -8.75 -3.99 29.31
N ILE A 98 -9.56 -3.63 30.32
CA ILE A 98 -9.09 -3.01 31.57
C ILE A 98 -9.18 -4.04 32.70
N LEU A 99 -8.02 -4.40 33.26
CA LEU A 99 -7.92 -5.31 34.39
C LEU A 99 -8.54 -4.68 35.66
N PRO A 100 -8.96 -5.47 36.66
CA PRO A 100 -9.54 -4.94 37.91
C PRO A 100 -8.67 -3.90 38.65
N GLY A 101 -7.36 -3.90 38.41
CA GLY A 101 -6.41 -2.92 38.95
C GLY A 101 -6.32 -1.60 38.18
N GLY A 102 -7.01 -1.47 37.04
CA GLY A 102 -6.94 -0.32 36.15
C GLY A 102 -5.85 -0.41 35.07
N ASP A 103 -5.02 -1.45 35.13
CA ASP A 103 -3.99 -1.71 34.12
C ASP A 103 -4.61 -2.20 32.81
N LEU A 104 -3.95 -1.88 31.69
CA LEU A 104 -4.35 -2.32 30.36
C LEU A 104 -3.95 -3.78 30.14
N ASP A 105 -4.91 -4.62 29.74
CA ASP A 105 -4.62 -5.90 29.11
C ASP A 105 -4.22 -5.65 27.64
N GLU A 106 -2.91 -5.61 27.38
CA GLU A 106 -2.38 -5.33 26.04
C GLU A 106 -2.78 -6.38 24.99
N GLU A 107 -2.93 -7.65 25.38
CA GLU A 107 -3.31 -8.70 24.42
C GLU A 107 -4.76 -8.53 24.00
N GLN A 108 -5.66 -8.31 24.96
CA GLN A 108 -7.07 -8.06 24.67
C GLN A 108 -7.26 -6.76 23.88
N PHE A 109 -6.55 -5.68 24.25
CA PHE A 109 -6.59 -4.41 23.54
C PHE A 109 -6.19 -4.56 22.06
N LYS A 110 -5.10 -5.30 21.77
CA LYS A 110 -4.66 -5.54 20.39
C LYS A 110 -5.69 -6.34 19.60
N LEU A 111 -6.28 -7.37 20.19
CA LEU A 111 -7.35 -8.14 19.56
C LEU A 111 -8.58 -7.29 19.24
N ASP A 112 -8.99 -6.42 20.16
CA ASP A 112 -10.10 -5.49 19.96
C ASP A 112 -9.80 -4.47 18.85
N LEU A 113 -8.58 -3.94 18.83
CA LEU A 113 -8.14 -2.99 17.80
C LEU A 113 -8.08 -3.65 16.42
N GLU A 114 -7.53 -4.86 16.29
CA GLU A 114 -7.53 -5.62 15.04
C GLU A 114 -8.96 -5.90 14.54
N ALA A 115 -9.86 -6.33 15.43
CA ALA A 115 -11.26 -6.57 15.09
C ALA A 115 -11.96 -5.27 14.65
N HIS A 116 -11.65 -4.14 15.29
CA HIS A 116 -12.15 -2.83 14.91
C HIS A 116 -11.64 -2.42 13.52
N ILE A 117 -10.34 -2.58 13.24
CA ILE A 117 -9.74 -2.32 11.92
C ILE A 117 -10.42 -3.16 10.83
N GLN A 118 -10.61 -4.46 11.05
CA GLN A 118 -11.29 -5.33 10.08
C GLN A 118 -12.74 -4.90 9.83
N LYS A 119 -13.39 -4.27 10.80
CA LYS A 119 -14.75 -3.73 10.66
C LYS A 119 -14.79 -2.43 9.86
N ILE A 120 -13.88 -1.48 10.11
CA ILE A 120 -13.89 -0.15 9.47
C ILE A 120 -13.13 -0.12 8.13
N TYR A 121 -12.17 -1.03 7.94
CA TYR A 121 -11.40 -1.21 6.71
C TYR A 121 -11.47 -2.66 6.24
N PRO A 122 -12.64 -3.11 5.75
CA PRO A 122 -12.85 -4.50 5.39
C PRO A 122 -11.93 -4.95 4.25
N SER A 123 -11.31 -6.10 4.45
CA SER A 123 -10.38 -6.72 3.50
C SER A 123 -11.08 -7.66 2.51
N THR A 124 -10.33 -8.23 1.56
CA THR A 124 -10.82 -9.28 0.63
C THR A 124 -11.54 -10.43 1.35
N GLN A 125 -11.20 -10.70 2.62
CA GLN A 125 -11.83 -11.74 3.42
C GLN A 125 -13.36 -11.63 3.46
N ILE A 126 -13.95 -10.43 3.56
CA ILE A 126 -15.41 -10.30 3.65
C ILE A 126 -16.11 -10.76 2.36
N TYR A 127 -15.50 -10.48 1.20
CA TYR A 127 -16.01 -10.88 -0.10
C TYR A 127 -15.84 -12.39 -0.30
N TYR A 128 -14.67 -12.91 0.07
CA TYR A 128 -14.41 -14.33 0.03
C TYR A 128 -15.40 -15.14 0.89
N GLU A 129 -15.64 -14.71 2.14
CA GLU A 129 -16.58 -15.39 3.05
C GLU A 129 -18.03 -15.32 2.57
N ALA A 130 -18.43 -14.22 1.93
CA ALA A 130 -19.75 -14.10 1.32
C ALA A 130 -19.91 -15.08 0.15
N LEU A 131 -18.91 -15.16 -0.73
CA LEU A 131 -18.92 -16.03 -1.91
C LEU A 131 -18.84 -17.51 -1.54
N LEU A 132 -18.08 -17.87 -0.51
CA LEU A 132 -18.04 -19.25 -0.02
C LEU A 132 -19.41 -19.78 0.43
N LYS A 133 -20.27 -18.89 0.94
CA LYS A 133 -21.62 -19.22 1.41
C LYS A 133 -22.67 -19.16 0.30
N ASP A 134 -22.30 -18.70 -0.88
CA ASP A 134 -23.20 -18.56 -2.02
C ASP A 134 -23.21 -19.85 -2.85
N ASP A 135 -24.33 -20.58 -2.79
CA ASP A 135 -24.54 -21.82 -3.56
C ASP A 135 -24.53 -21.59 -5.08
N ILE A 136 -24.70 -20.35 -5.53
CA ILE A 136 -24.67 -19.99 -6.96
C ILE A 136 -23.23 -20.00 -7.48
N VAL A 137 -22.24 -19.71 -6.63
CA VAL A 137 -20.83 -19.63 -7.02
C VAL A 137 -20.18 -21.01 -6.88
N PRO A 138 -19.81 -21.68 -7.98
CA PRO A 138 -19.13 -22.98 -7.90
C PRO A 138 -17.70 -22.79 -7.38
N ASN A 139 -17.51 -22.78 -6.05
CA ASN A 139 -16.26 -22.43 -5.38
C ASN A 139 -15.01 -23.12 -5.95
N LYS A 140 -15.08 -24.43 -6.23
CA LYS A 140 -13.95 -25.18 -6.81
C LYS A 140 -13.59 -24.73 -8.23
N LYS A 141 -14.57 -24.26 -9.01
CA LYS A 141 -14.32 -23.66 -10.32
C LYS A 141 -13.81 -22.21 -10.17
N PHE A 142 -14.42 -21.43 -9.27
CA PHE A 142 -14.14 -20.00 -9.13
C PHE A 142 -12.80 -19.71 -8.44
N PHE A 143 -12.56 -20.29 -7.26
CA PHE A 143 -11.32 -20.09 -6.50
C PHE A 143 -10.24 -21.13 -6.82
N GLY A 144 -10.63 -22.27 -7.41
CA GLY A 144 -9.80 -23.44 -7.61
C GLY A 144 -9.94 -24.45 -6.45
N PRO A 145 -9.65 -25.75 -6.70
CA PRO A 145 -9.84 -26.81 -5.70
C PRO A 145 -8.96 -26.61 -4.46
N HIS A 146 -7.68 -26.29 -4.65
CA HIS A 146 -6.74 -26.08 -3.55
C HIS A 146 -7.20 -24.96 -2.59
N ASN A 147 -7.58 -23.80 -3.13
CA ASN A 147 -8.05 -22.66 -2.34
C ASN A 147 -9.36 -22.96 -1.60
N THR A 148 -10.28 -23.66 -2.26
CA THR A 148 -11.56 -24.07 -1.66
C THR A 148 -11.33 -25.03 -0.50
N ASP A 149 -10.51 -26.07 -0.70
CA ASP A 149 -10.27 -27.12 0.30
C ASP A 149 -9.48 -26.59 1.51
N ASN A 150 -8.60 -25.60 1.31
CA ASN A 150 -7.78 -25.00 2.38
C ASN A 150 -8.35 -23.69 2.95
N LYS A 151 -9.53 -23.25 2.49
CA LYS A 151 -10.15 -21.98 2.91
C LYS A 151 -9.25 -20.75 2.72
N THR A 152 -8.58 -20.69 1.57
CA THR A 152 -7.69 -19.59 1.15
C THR A 152 -8.18 -18.95 -0.14
N TRP A 153 -7.57 -17.84 -0.54
CA TRP A 153 -7.77 -17.23 -1.86
C TRP A 153 -6.44 -16.77 -2.46
N ASN A 154 -6.42 -16.63 -3.79
CA ASN A 154 -5.30 -15.97 -4.47
C ASN A 154 -5.41 -14.47 -4.26
N ASP A 155 -4.33 -13.84 -3.80
CA ASP A 155 -4.24 -12.38 -3.72
C ASP A 155 -3.38 -11.87 -4.88
N TYR A 156 -3.85 -10.84 -5.58
CA TYR A 156 -3.17 -10.27 -6.74
C TYR A 156 -2.94 -8.78 -6.51
N LEU A 157 -1.73 -8.32 -6.82
CA LEU A 157 -1.38 -6.91 -6.76
C LEU A 157 -0.40 -6.52 -7.84
N ILE A 158 -0.42 -5.24 -8.21
CA ILE A 158 0.63 -4.60 -9.00
C ILE A 158 1.63 -4.02 -8.01
N ASN A 159 2.91 -4.32 -8.20
CA ASN A 159 4.00 -3.64 -7.53
C ASN A 159 4.69 -2.69 -8.51
N VAL A 160 4.92 -1.46 -8.06
CA VAL A 160 5.50 -0.40 -8.88
C VAL A 160 6.73 0.15 -8.17
N ILE A 161 7.88 0.06 -8.82
CA ILE A 161 9.09 0.80 -8.45
C ILE A 161 9.23 1.95 -9.42
N TYR A 162 9.37 3.19 -8.93
CA TYR A 162 9.37 4.37 -9.78
C TYR A 162 10.31 5.46 -9.24
N ASP A 163 10.77 6.33 -10.13
CA ASP A 163 11.56 7.50 -9.74
C ASP A 163 10.64 8.69 -9.44
N ARG A 164 10.47 9.02 -8.16
CA ARG A 164 9.68 10.19 -7.73
C ARG A 164 10.15 11.50 -8.38
N TYR A 165 11.41 11.58 -8.81
CA TYR A 165 12.02 12.76 -9.41
C TYR A 165 12.05 12.75 -10.95
N ALA A 166 11.41 11.77 -11.59
CA ALA A 166 11.13 11.85 -13.02
C ALA A 166 10.42 13.17 -13.36
N LEU A 167 10.50 13.60 -14.62
CA LEU A 167 10.00 14.91 -15.08
C LEU A 167 10.54 16.10 -14.25
N ASN A 168 11.79 16.02 -13.82
CA ASN A 168 12.46 17.04 -13.00
C ASN A 168 11.69 17.35 -11.69
N GLY A 169 11.15 16.31 -11.04
CA GLY A 169 10.38 16.47 -9.80
C GLY A 169 8.97 17.01 -9.99
N SER A 170 8.48 17.16 -11.22
CA SER A 170 7.07 17.44 -11.47
C SER A 170 6.24 16.20 -11.10
N SER A 171 5.16 16.39 -10.32
CA SER A 171 4.25 15.30 -10.00
C SER A 171 3.62 14.69 -11.25
N TYR A 172 3.37 13.38 -11.15
CA TYR A 172 2.76 12.59 -12.21
C TYR A 172 2.04 11.39 -11.61
N THR A 173 1.26 10.71 -12.43
CA THR A 173 0.50 9.54 -12.05
C THR A 173 0.80 8.38 -12.98
N ILE A 174 0.95 7.17 -12.42
CA ILE A 174 0.92 5.91 -13.18
C ILE A 174 -0.46 5.31 -12.95
N GLN A 175 -1.28 5.29 -14.00
CA GLN A 175 -2.67 4.84 -13.93
C GLN A 175 -2.79 3.42 -14.50
N PHE A 176 -3.62 2.59 -13.87
CA PHE A 176 -3.82 1.19 -14.23
C PHE A 176 -5.30 0.91 -14.48
N TRP A 177 -5.58 0.11 -15.50
CA TRP A 177 -6.94 -0.28 -15.86
C TRP A 177 -7.07 -1.81 -15.91
N LEU A 178 -8.26 -2.32 -15.66
CA LEU A 178 -8.62 -3.72 -15.96
C LEU A 178 -9.68 -3.73 -17.05
N GLY A 179 -9.28 -4.22 -18.23
CA GLY A 179 -10.02 -4.11 -19.47
C GLY A 179 -9.20 -3.41 -20.55
N GLY A 180 -9.81 -3.19 -21.71
CA GLY A 180 -9.26 -2.37 -22.80
C GLY A 180 -9.74 -0.91 -22.74
N ASP A 181 -9.32 -0.13 -23.73
CA ASP A 181 -9.40 1.33 -23.79
C ASP A 181 -10.75 1.90 -24.26
N GLY A 182 -11.83 1.13 -24.16
CA GLY A 182 -13.17 1.50 -24.61
C GLY A 182 -13.36 1.52 -26.14
N GLU A 183 -12.27 1.43 -26.91
CA GLU A 183 -12.28 1.18 -28.36
C GLU A 183 -12.19 -0.33 -28.68
N ASP A 184 -11.68 -1.12 -27.72
CA ASP A 184 -11.72 -2.57 -27.78
C ASP A 184 -13.16 -3.08 -27.60
N ARG A 185 -13.65 -3.80 -28.62
CA ARG A 185 -15.04 -4.28 -28.73
C ARG A 185 -15.44 -5.26 -27.62
N ASP A 186 -14.45 -5.87 -26.97
CA ASP A 186 -14.66 -6.85 -25.92
C ASP A 186 -14.71 -6.22 -24.52
N THR A 187 -14.73 -4.88 -24.45
CA THR A 187 -14.86 -4.13 -23.20
C THR A 187 -16.24 -3.51 -23.08
N THR A 188 -16.95 -3.91 -22.02
CA THR A 188 -18.35 -3.52 -21.79
C THR A 188 -18.51 -2.11 -21.23
N PHE A 189 -17.40 -1.45 -20.87
CA PHE A 189 -17.36 -0.20 -20.11
C PHE A 189 -16.41 0.82 -20.73
N ARG A 190 -16.66 2.11 -20.43
CA ARG A 190 -15.83 3.23 -20.90
C ARG A 190 -14.48 3.25 -20.17
N ASP A 191 -13.45 3.82 -20.78
CA ASP A 191 -12.07 3.93 -20.24
C ASP A 191 -12.00 4.39 -18.77
N ARG A 192 -12.93 5.26 -18.30
CA ARG A 192 -12.95 5.71 -16.90
C ARG A 192 -13.47 4.67 -15.91
N GLU A 193 -14.37 3.80 -16.33
CA GLU A 193 -15.01 2.78 -15.50
C GLU A 193 -14.09 1.58 -15.29
N ASN A 194 -13.11 1.40 -16.17
CA ASN A 194 -12.08 0.36 -16.07
C ASN A 194 -10.86 0.79 -15.23
N LEU A 195 -10.77 2.05 -14.77
CA LEU A 195 -9.66 2.52 -13.95
C LEU A 195 -9.74 1.88 -12.56
N ILE A 196 -8.77 1.04 -12.23
CA ILE A 196 -8.76 0.28 -10.97
C ILE A 196 -7.90 0.91 -9.87
N GLY A 197 -6.96 1.76 -10.26
CA GLY A 197 -6.04 2.36 -9.31
C GLY A 197 -4.94 3.15 -9.97
N GLN A 198 -4.23 3.91 -9.16
CA GLN A 198 -3.18 4.79 -9.62
C GLN A 198 -2.10 4.97 -8.56
N VAL A 199 -0.85 5.11 -9.00
CA VAL A 199 0.28 5.53 -8.17
C VAL A 199 0.53 7.00 -8.45
N TYR A 200 0.32 7.84 -7.44
CA TYR A 200 0.57 9.27 -7.52
C TYR A 200 1.96 9.61 -6.97
N SER A 201 2.83 10.17 -7.82
CA SER A 201 4.09 10.74 -7.37
C SER A 201 3.83 12.14 -6.81
N PHE A 202 3.68 12.24 -5.48
CA PHE A 202 3.52 13.52 -4.79
C PHE A 202 4.89 14.22 -4.68
N ALA A 203 5.18 15.01 -5.70
CA ALA A 203 6.30 15.94 -5.75
C ALA A 203 5.75 17.34 -6.04
N GLY A 204 6.50 18.19 -6.72
CA GLY A 204 5.99 19.51 -7.11
C GLY A 204 7.03 20.31 -7.86
N LEU A 205 8.24 20.37 -7.29
CA LEU A 205 9.38 21.02 -7.88
C LEU A 205 10.61 20.12 -7.75
N GLU A 206 11.60 20.41 -8.60
CA GLU A 206 12.92 19.81 -8.50
C GLU A 206 13.51 20.11 -7.11
N PRO A 207 13.86 19.10 -6.29
CA PRO A 207 14.41 19.35 -4.97
C PRO A 207 15.80 19.97 -5.09
N THR A 208 16.08 20.94 -4.23
CA THR A 208 17.40 21.56 -4.06
C THR A 208 17.86 21.36 -2.62
N VAL A 209 19.15 21.53 -2.36
CA VAL A 209 19.69 21.42 -0.99
C VAL A 209 19.02 22.42 -0.04
N GLU A 210 18.69 23.61 -0.56
CA GLU A 210 18.05 24.70 0.18
C GLU A 210 16.57 24.45 0.45
N SER A 211 15.84 23.79 -0.47
CA SER A 211 14.42 23.48 -0.28
C SER A 211 14.20 22.20 0.52
N CYS A 212 14.97 21.14 0.24
CA CYS A 212 14.94 19.89 0.97
C CYS A 212 16.25 19.10 0.75
N SER A 213 17.20 19.23 1.67
CA SER A 213 18.51 18.55 1.60
C SER A 213 18.41 17.03 1.42
N ASN A 214 17.52 16.37 2.16
CA ASN A 214 17.28 14.92 2.04
C ASN A 214 16.74 14.58 0.64
N CYS A 215 15.75 15.33 0.15
CA CYS A 215 15.15 15.10 -1.16
C CYS A 215 16.18 15.25 -2.29
N ALA A 216 17.04 16.28 -2.21
CA ALA A 216 18.12 16.49 -3.17
C ALA A 216 19.12 15.32 -3.15
N SER A 217 19.53 14.86 -1.96
CA SER A 217 20.41 13.69 -1.83
C SER A 217 19.79 12.42 -2.42
N GLN A 218 18.51 12.17 -2.14
CA GLN A 218 17.77 11.03 -2.68
C GLN A 218 17.72 11.05 -4.21
N LYS A 219 17.50 12.23 -4.80
CA LYS A 219 17.51 12.42 -6.25
C LYS A 219 18.89 12.12 -6.84
N ASP A 220 19.94 12.75 -6.31
CA ASP A 220 21.31 12.59 -6.82
C ASP A 220 21.78 11.12 -6.74
N LYS A 221 21.38 10.42 -5.67
CA LYS A 221 21.70 9.00 -5.47
C LYS A 221 20.72 8.04 -6.15
N LYS A 222 19.73 8.54 -6.91
CA LYS A 222 18.74 7.73 -7.63
C LYS A 222 18.02 6.74 -6.71
N VAL A 223 17.51 7.25 -5.60
CA VAL A 223 16.63 6.52 -4.69
C VAL A 223 15.27 6.39 -5.37
N LEU A 224 14.77 5.15 -5.46
CA LEU A 224 13.48 4.85 -6.07
C LEU A 224 12.41 4.74 -4.99
N SER A 225 11.17 5.02 -5.38
CA SER A 225 9.97 4.85 -4.56
C SER A 225 9.24 3.56 -4.93
N ARG A 226 8.45 3.03 -3.99
CA ARG A 226 7.64 1.81 -4.18
C ARG A 226 6.18 2.09 -3.83
N ALA A 227 5.28 1.57 -4.64
CA ALA A 227 3.84 1.57 -4.38
C ALA A 227 3.21 0.23 -4.80
N ARG A 228 2.00 -0.02 -4.31
CA ARG A 228 1.21 -1.21 -4.68
C ARG A 228 -0.22 -0.82 -5.04
N VAL A 229 -0.79 -1.50 -6.03
CA VAL A 229 -2.20 -1.38 -6.41
C VAL A 229 -2.85 -2.75 -6.28
N LEU A 230 -3.90 -2.86 -5.47
CA LEU A 230 -4.56 -4.13 -5.18
C LEU A 230 -5.51 -4.51 -6.32
N LEU A 231 -5.45 -5.77 -6.76
CA LEU A 231 -6.25 -6.27 -7.88
C LEU A 231 -7.34 -7.26 -7.46
N THR A 232 -7.23 -7.87 -6.27
CA THR A 232 -8.06 -9.03 -5.89
C THR A 232 -9.56 -8.72 -5.92
N ILE A 233 -9.99 -7.63 -5.29
CA ILE A 233 -11.42 -7.23 -5.27
C ILE A 233 -11.91 -6.85 -6.69
N PRO A 234 -11.21 -5.99 -7.45
CA PRO A 234 -11.57 -5.73 -8.85
C PRO A 234 -11.70 -7.00 -9.71
N ILE A 235 -10.77 -7.95 -9.58
CA ILE A 235 -10.79 -9.22 -10.30
C ILE A 235 -12.01 -10.06 -9.90
N ILE A 236 -12.29 -10.19 -8.60
CA ILE A 236 -13.50 -10.88 -8.11
C ILE A 236 -14.76 -10.24 -8.70
N SER A 237 -14.84 -8.91 -8.67
CA SER A 237 -16.00 -8.17 -9.18
C SER A 237 -16.20 -8.40 -10.68
N GLN A 238 -15.14 -8.38 -11.48
CA GLN A 238 -15.24 -8.61 -12.92
C GLN A 238 -15.58 -10.07 -13.25
N ALA A 239 -14.97 -11.03 -12.54
CA ALA A 239 -15.23 -12.46 -12.76
C ALA A 239 -16.66 -12.89 -12.42
N LEU A 240 -17.36 -12.15 -11.55
CA LEU A 240 -18.76 -12.41 -11.18
C LEU A 240 -19.76 -11.70 -12.11
N ASP A 241 -19.34 -10.64 -12.79
CA ASP A 241 -20.21 -9.84 -13.63
C ASP A 241 -20.16 -10.33 -15.07
N GLN A 242 -21.24 -11.01 -15.49
CA GLN A 242 -21.40 -11.60 -16.83
C GLN A 242 -21.26 -10.60 -17.99
N ARG A 243 -21.27 -9.30 -17.70
CA ARG A 243 -20.97 -8.27 -18.69
C ARG A 243 -19.50 -8.29 -19.10
N PHE A 244 -18.58 -8.64 -18.19
CA PHE A 244 -17.16 -8.79 -18.50
C PHE A 244 -16.89 -10.10 -19.21
N GLN A 245 -16.15 -10.03 -20.31
CA GLN A 245 -15.67 -11.20 -21.03
C GLN A 245 -14.26 -11.58 -20.57
N HIS A 246 -13.81 -12.79 -20.92
CA HIS A 246 -12.45 -13.30 -20.72
C HIS A 246 -12.01 -13.63 -19.27
N ILE A 247 -12.86 -13.40 -18.27
CA ILE A 247 -12.60 -13.82 -16.89
C ILE A 247 -13.89 -14.30 -16.20
N ASP A 248 -13.87 -15.51 -15.63
CA ASP A 248 -15.00 -16.11 -14.89
C ASP A 248 -14.56 -16.85 -13.60
N SER A 249 -13.29 -16.72 -13.22
CA SER A 249 -12.67 -17.31 -12.03
C SER A 249 -11.49 -16.45 -11.56
N THR A 250 -11.06 -16.68 -10.31
CA THR A 250 -9.87 -16.08 -9.72
C THR A 250 -8.69 -17.06 -9.66
N THR A 251 -8.71 -18.09 -10.50
CA THR A 251 -7.59 -19.06 -10.57
C THR A 251 -6.36 -18.40 -11.18
N THR A 252 -5.16 -18.89 -10.83
CA THR A 252 -3.91 -18.26 -11.27
C THR A 252 -3.77 -18.25 -12.79
N ASP A 253 -4.09 -19.36 -13.46
CA ASP A 253 -3.93 -19.46 -14.93
C ASP A 253 -4.85 -18.50 -15.66
N GLN A 254 -6.12 -18.39 -15.25
CA GLN A 254 -7.06 -17.50 -15.90
C GLN A 254 -6.75 -16.03 -15.62
N VAL A 255 -6.45 -15.67 -14.36
CA VAL A 255 -6.09 -14.30 -14.01
C VAL A 255 -4.80 -13.88 -14.70
N GLU A 256 -3.79 -14.74 -14.76
CA GLU A 256 -2.54 -14.44 -15.45
C GLU A 256 -2.77 -14.21 -16.95
N HIS A 257 -3.57 -15.07 -17.59
CA HIS A 257 -3.94 -14.91 -18.99
C HIS A 257 -4.75 -13.63 -19.24
N TYR A 258 -5.71 -13.33 -18.36
CA TYR A 258 -6.53 -12.13 -18.45
C TYR A 258 -5.67 -10.87 -18.34
N LEU A 259 -4.82 -10.77 -17.32
CA LEU A 259 -3.97 -9.60 -17.09
C LEU A 259 -2.90 -9.42 -18.19
N ALA A 260 -2.44 -10.50 -18.83
CA ALA A 260 -1.56 -10.39 -20.00
C ALA A 260 -2.20 -9.54 -21.10
N ASN A 261 -3.50 -9.71 -21.35
CA ASN A 261 -4.21 -9.05 -22.44
C ASN A 261 -4.94 -7.76 -22.01
N HIS A 262 -5.36 -7.65 -20.75
CA HIS A 262 -6.31 -6.63 -20.29
C HIS A 262 -5.82 -5.79 -19.10
N LEU A 263 -4.50 -5.66 -18.92
CA LEU A 263 -3.90 -4.75 -17.93
C LEU A 263 -3.03 -3.68 -18.63
N PRO A 264 -3.62 -2.61 -19.18
CA PRO A 264 -2.85 -1.47 -19.68
C PRO A 264 -2.52 -0.47 -18.56
N TRP A 265 -1.45 0.30 -18.77
CA TRP A 265 -1.10 1.44 -17.92
C TRP A 265 -0.63 2.64 -18.72
N ARG A 266 -0.78 3.82 -18.12
CA ARG A 266 -0.40 5.10 -18.73
C ARG A 266 0.31 5.98 -17.70
N PHE A 267 1.25 6.77 -18.20
CA PHE A 267 1.92 7.79 -17.43
C PHE A 267 1.30 9.14 -17.74
N VAL A 268 0.81 9.84 -16.72
CA VAL A 268 0.05 11.08 -16.86
C VAL A 268 0.68 12.16 -16.02
N GLN A 269 1.18 13.21 -16.67
CA GLN A 269 1.67 14.41 -15.99
C GLN A 269 0.48 15.20 -15.41
N ILE A 270 0.72 16.00 -14.36
CA ILE A 270 -0.23 17.04 -13.93
C ILE A 270 -0.75 17.82 -15.15
N GLY A 271 -2.06 18.07 -15.18
CA GLY A 271 -2.76 18.67 -16.33
C GLY A 271 -3.33 17.65 -17.32
N GLY A 272 -3.14 16.34 -17.08
CA GLY A 272 -3.78 15.26 -17.84
C GLY A 272 -3.03 14.85 -19.10
N LYS A 273 -1.82 15.40 -19.33
CA LYS A 273 -1.02 15.06 -20.51
C LYS A 273 -0.39 13.68 -20.34
N VAL A 274 -0.76 12.76 -21.24
CA VAL A 274 -0.11 11.44 -21.34
C VAL A 274 1.33 11.63 -21.83
N LYS A 275 2.26 10.94 -21.18
CA LYS A 275 3.70 10.98 -21.45
C LYS A 275 4.21 9.59 -21.86
N PRO A 276 5.20 9.52 -22.76
CA PRO A 276 5.82 8.25 -23.12
C PRO A 276 6.60 7.68 -21.92
N ALA A 277 6.67 6.36 -21.82
CA ALA A 277 7.41 5.70 -20.73
C ALA A 277 8.90 6.04 -20.71
N THR A 278 9.48 6.48 -21.83
CA THR A 278 10.86 6.97 -21.93
C THR A 278 11.13 8.18 -21.03
N ASP A 279 10.10 8.94 -20.66
CA ASP A 279 10.20 10.08 -19.73
C ASP A 279 10.31 9.62 -18.25
N PHE A 280 10.12 8.33 -17.96
CA PHE A 280 10.13 7.75 -16.61
C PHE A 280 11.14 6.61 -16.50
N PRO A 281 12.44 6.89 -16.73
CA PRO A 281 13.48 5.88 -16.67
C PRO A 281 13.48 5.20 -15.31
N HIS A 282 13.89 3.92 -15.27
CA HIS A 282 13.94 3.10 -14.05
C HIS A 282 12.58 2.72 -13.43
N THR A 283 11.45 3.10 -14.05
CA THR A 283 10.16 2.57 -13.64
C THR A 283 10.05 1.09 -13.97
N THR A 284 9.65 0.29 -12.99
CA THR A 284 9.47 -1.15 -13.09
C THR A 284 8.10 -1.53 -12.53
N ILE A 285 7.33 -2.27 -13.32
CA ILE A 285 5.97 -2.71 -12.99
C ILE A 285 5.95 -4.24 -13.02
N SER A 286 5.52 -4.84 -11.92
CA SER A 286 5.32 -6.29 -11.82
C SER A 286 3.94 -6.62 -11.28
N VAL A 287 3.42 -7.78 -11.64
CA VAL A 287 2.24 -8.37 -11.01
C VAL A 287 2.70 -9.47 -10.06
N LEU A 288 2.22 -9.44 -8.83
CA LEU A 288 2.50 -10.47 -7.83
C LEU A 288 1.23 -11.25 -7.50
N LYS A 289 1.37 -12.56 -7.31
CA LYS A 289 0.36 -13.44 -6.75
C LYS A 289 0.83 -13.91 -5.39
N GLY A 290 0.03 -13.64 -4.36
CA GLY A 290 0.15 -14.22 -3.02
C GLY A 290 -1.02 -15.14 -2.68
N THR A 291 -1.10 -15.50 -1.41
CA THR A 291 -2.20 -16.29 -0.84
C THR A 291 -2.72 -15.56 0.39
N GLY A 292 -4.02 -15.28 0.42
CA GLY A 292 -4.71 -14.75 1.59
C GLY A 292 -5.44 -15.86 2.35
N ARG A 293 -5.45 -15.77 3.68
CA ARG A 293 -6.21 -16.67 4.55
C ARG A 293 -6.75 -15.96 5.79
N ARG A 294 -7.86 -16.49 6.32
CA ARG A 294 -8.38 -16.09 7.63
C ARG A 294 -7.42 -16.50 8.75
N GLN A 295 -7.39 -15.73 9.82
CA GLN A 295 -6.72 -16.14 11.06
C GLN A 295 -7.48 -17.30 11.75
N ALA A 296 -6.75 -18.20 12.42
CA ALA A 296 -7.34 -19.36 13.10
C ALA A 296 -7.92 -18.99 14.47
N THR A 297 -8.89 -18.07 14.48
CA THR A 297 -9.55 -17.53 15.68
C THR A 297 -11.04 -17.32 15.39
N ASP A 298 -11.89 -17.29 16.42
CA ASP A 298 -13.32 -16.99 16.25
C ASP A 298 -13.59 -15.50 16.02
N ALA A 299 -12.65 -14.62 16.39
CA ALA A 299 -12.76 -13.19 16.16
C ALA A 299 -12.64 -12.84 14.66
N ALA A 300 -13.34 -11.77 14.26
CA ALA A 300 -13.26 -11.22 12.91
C ALA A 300 -12.01 -10.33 12.78
N LEU A 301 -10.83 -10.95 12.71
CA LEU A 301 -9.55 -10.26 12.58
C LEU A 301 -9.14 -10.06 11.11
N PRO A 302 -8.21 -9.12 10.82
CA PRO A 302 -7.67 -8.95 9.49
C PRO A 302 -6.99 -10.24 8.98
N PRO A 303 -7.11 -10.58 7.68
CA PRO A 303 -6.50 -11.76 7.13
C PRO A 303 -4.98 -11.65 7.03
N ILE A 304 -4.33 -12.80 6.90
CA ILE A 304 -2.89 -12.88 6.69
C ILE A 304 -2.65 -13.14 5.19
N TYR A 305 -1.66 -12.44 4.63
CA TYR A 305 -1.21 -12.61 3.25
C TYR A 305 0.25 -13.08 3.22
N ALA A 306 0.55 -14.07 2.39
CA ALA A 306 1.89 -14.65 2.27
C ALA A 306 2.18 -15.18 0.86
N ASP A 307 3.37 -15.75 0.68
CA ASP A 307 3.78 -16.52 -0.51
C ASP A 307 3.70 -15.77 -1.84
N TYR A 308 4.06 -14.48 -1.82
CA TYR A 308 4.05 -13.65 -3.02
C TYR A 308 5.13 -14.07 -4.01
N ARG A 309 4.72 -14.42 -5.22
CA ARG A 309 5.59 -14.69 -6.36
C ARG A 309 5.22 -13.81 -7.55
N PRO A 310 6.19 -13.43 -8.40
CA PRO A 310 5.88 -12.71 -9.62
C PRO A 310 5.08 -13.57 -10.60
N LEU A 311 4.14 -12.93 -11.30
CA LEU A 311 3.54 -13.41 -12.54
C LEU A 311 4.14 -12.57 -13.67
N TYR A 312 4.86 -13.21 -14.59
CA TYR A 312 5.62 -12.48 -15.61
C TYR A 312 4.79 -12.19 -16.87
N LYS A 313 3.90 -13.10 -17.29
CA LYS A 313 3.08 -12.90 -18.50
C LYS A 313 2.28 -11.59 -18.51
N PRO A 314 1.73 -11.10 -17.38
CA PRO A 314 1.04 -9.81 -17.33
C PRO A 314 1.89 -8.61 -17.74
N THR A 315 3.22 -8.70 -17.65
CA THR A 315 4.13 -7.56 -17.78
C THR A 315 5.26 -7.76 -18.80
N GLU A 316 5.67 -8.99 -19.12
CA GLU A 316 6.91 -9.27 -19.86
C GLU A 316 6.97 -8.67 -21.28
N GLN A 317 5.81 -8.46 -21.91
CA GLN A 317 5.70 -7.86 -23.25
C GLN A 317 5.33 -6.37 -23.22
N LYS A 318 5.24 -5.76 -22.05
CA LYS A 318 4.76 -4.39 -21.86
C LYS A 318 5.88 -3.47 -21.40
N VAL A 319 5.76 -2.19 -21.76
CA VAL A 319 6.79 -1.18 -21.46
C VAL A 319 6.89 -0.96 -19.94
N CYS A 320 8.12 -0.93 -19.41
CA CYS A 320 8.43 -0.92 -17.97
C CYS A 320 8.00 -2.19 -17.21
N GLY A 321 7.51 -3.22 -17.91
CA GLY A 321 7.13 -4.49 -17.31
C GLY A 321 8.32 -5.39 -17.02
N VAL A 322 8.26 -6.13 -15.92
CA VAL A 322 9.28 -7.12 -15.55
C VAL A 322 9.16 -8.38 -16.41
N LYS A 323 10.30 -8.90 -16.86
CA LYS A 323 10.41 -10.14 -17.63
C LYS A 323 10.89 -11.29 -16.77
N GLU A 324 10.54 -12.51 -17.18
CA GLU A 324 11.10 -13.70 -16.55
C GLU A 324 12.63 -13.69 -16.64
N GLY A 325 13.30 -14.03 -15.53
CA GLY A 325 14.75 -14.01 -15.42
C GLY A 325 15.37 -12.63 -15.13
N GLU A 326 14.60 -11.55 -15.21
CA GLU A 326 15.03 -10.25 -14.68
C GLU A 326 14.80 -10.21 -13.16
N GLY A 327 15.82 -9.82 -12.41
CA GLY A 327 15.73 -9.72 -10.96
C GLY A 327 14.64 -8.71 -10.55
N LEU A 328 13.71 -9.13 -9.69
CA LEU A 328 12.69 -8.24 -9.17
C LEU A 328 13.27 -7.41 -8.02
N LEU A 329 13.36 -6.08 -8.17
CA LEU A 329 13.77 -5.21 -7.07
C LEU A 329 12.76 -5.28 -5.92
N GLY A 330 13.24 -5.63 -4.73
CA GLY A 330 12.40 -5.82 -3.55
C GLY A 330 11.55 -7.09 -3.57
N VAL A 331 12.11 -8.20 -4.09
CA VAL A 331 11.52 -9.55 -3.95
C VAL A 331 11.00 -9.71 -2.52
N PRO A 332 9.78 -10.24 -2.33
CA PRO A 332 9.38 -10.75 -1.03
C PRO A 332 10.40 -11.81 -0.61
N GLU A 333 11.10 -11.60 0.52
CA GLU A 333 11.53 -12.77 1.28
C GLU A 333 10.30 -13.64 1.56
N ASN A 334 10.51 -14.91 1.88
CA ASN A 334 9.49 -15.71 2.52
C ASN A 334 9.07 -14.97 3.80
N LEU A 335 8.07 -14.09 3.67
CA LEU A 335 7.28 -13.61 4.77
C LEU A 335 6.49 -14.84 5.21
N ASN A 336 7.17 -15.71 5.96
CA ASN A 336 6.51 -16.64 6.86
C ASN A 336 5.52 -15.76 7.61
N PHE A 337 4.23 -16.09 7.43
CA PHE A 337 3.07 -15.41 7.99
C PHE A 337 3.48 -14.42 9.07
N ARG A 338 3.71 -13.13 8.72
CA ARG A 338 4.05 -12.15 9.75
C ARG A 338 2.83 -12.04 10.65
N THR A 339 2.84 -12.80 11.72
CA THR A 339 2.02 -12.54 12.88
C THR A 339 2.67 -11.38 13.60
N PHE A 340 1.87 -10.41 14.04
CA PHE A 340 2.32 -9.19 14.73
C PHE A 340 2.94 -9.45 16.13
N LYS A 341 3.46 -10.67 16.36
CA LYS A 341 4.11 -11.12 17.60
C LYS A 341 5.63 -11.28 17.48
N ASP A 342 6.22 -11.06 16.29
CA ASP A 342 7.67 -11.20 16.05
C ASP A 342 8.40 -9.85 15.96
#